data_AF-A0A0S3TET0-F1
#
_entry.id   AF-A0A0S3TET0-F1
#
_cell.length_a   1.000
_cell.length_b   1.000
_cell.length_c   1.000
_cell.angle_alpha   90.00
_cell.angle_beta   90.00
_cell.angle_gamma   90.00
#
_symmetry.space_group_name_H-M   'P 1'
#
loop_
_entity.id
_entity.type
_entity.pdbx_description
1 polymer ?
#
loop_
_entity_poly.entity_id
_entity_poly.type
_entity_poly.pdbx_seq_one_letter_code
_entity_poly.pdbx_strand_id
1 'polypeptide(L)'
;MEAERVELLSVVEDHYGGVVVSLENQEPVDSELFSSILEASMNNWKQQRKKGVWLKLPILHSNIVHTAVKAGFKYHHAEPAYLMLVRWIPETPDTFSANASHRVGVA
;
A
#
# COMPACT_ATOMS: atom_id res chain seq x y z
N MET A 1 17.40 24.56 -12.12
CA MET A 1 17.06 23.13 -12.26
C MET A 1 15.62 23.02 -11.81
N GLU A 2 14.69 22.90 -12.75
CA GLU A 2 13.27 22.72 -12.43
C GLU A 2 13.12 21.39 -11.67
N ALA A 3 12.48 21.43 -10.51
CA ALA A 3 12.13 20.22 -9.80
C ALA A 3 11.11 19.46 -10.67
N GLU A 4 11.55 18.34 -11.23
CA GLU A 4 10.68 17.39 -11.90
C GLU A 4 9.55 17.02 -10.92
N ARG A 5 8.31 17.35 -11.29
CA ARG A 5 7.14 17.03 -10.45
C ARG A 5 6.98 15.52 -10.48
N VAL A 6 7.50 14.84 -9.46
CA VAL A 6 7.27 13.41 -9.29
C VAL A 6 5.77 13.21 -9.08
N GLU A 7 5.13 12.49 -9.99
CA GLU A 7 3.74 12.06 -9.81
C GLU A 7 3.66 11.14 -8.59
N LEU A 8 2.78 11.48 -7.64
CA LEU A 8 2.56 10.71 -6.42
C LEU A 8 1.31 9.83 -6.58
N LEU A 9 1.27 8.72 -5.83
CA LEU A 9 0.10 7.86 -5.78
C LEU A 9 -1.09 8.62 -5.20
N SER A 10 -2.23 8.56 -5.91
CA SER A 10 -3.50 9.05 -5.40
C SER A 10 -3.94 8.23 -4.19
N VAL A 11 -4.42 8.90 -3.15
CA VAL A 11 -4.86 8.26 -1.90
C VAL A 11 -6.21 8.75 -1.43
N VAL A 12 -6.88 7.88 -0.68
CA VAL A 12 -7.97 8.27 0.22
C VAL A 12 -7.46 8.20 1.66
N GLU A 13 -7.67 9.25 2.44
CA GLU A 13 -7.29 9.25 3.86
C GLU A 13 -8.30 8.48 4.70
N ASP A 14 -7.82 7.73 5.69
CA ASP A 14 -8.68 7.11 6.68
C ASP A 14 -8.82 7.98 7.95
N HIS A 15 -9.75 7.60 8.83
CA HIS A 15 -10.05 8.34 10.06
C HIS A 15 -8.96 8.25 11.14
N TYR A 16 -7.96 7.40 10.95
CA TYR A 16 -6.90 7.10 11.92
C TYR A 16 -5.55 7.71 11.56
N GLY A 17 -5.51 8.50 10.48
CA GLY A 17 -4.31 9.15 9.95
C GLY A 17 -3.51 8.24 9.02
N GLY A 18 -4.11 7.18 8.50
CA GLY A 18 -3.58 6.36 7.42
C GLY A 18 -4.07 6.80 6.04
N VAL A 19 -3.55 6.14 5.02
CA VAL A 19 -3.88 6.38 3.61
C VAL A 19 -4.11 5.06 2.88
N VAL A 20 -5.04 5.06 1.93
CA VAL A 20 -5.39 3.92 1.10
C VAL A 20 -5.06 4.24 -0.36
N VAL A 21 -4.17 3.46 -0.95
CA VAL A 21 -3.86 3.44 -2.37
C VAL A 21 -4.64 2.28 -3.01
N SER A 22 -5.39 2.55 -4.06
CA SER A 22 -6.03 1.52 -4.89
C SER A 22 -5.58 1.68 -6.34
N LEU A 23 -5.09 0.58 -6.93
CA LEU A 23 -4.76 0.51 -8.37
C LEU A 23 -5.92 -0.10 -9.19
N GLU A 24 -7.12 -0.15 -8.61
CA GLU A 24 -8.30 -0.60 -9.34
C GLU A 24 -8.57 0.26 -10.57
N ASN A 25 -8.97 -0.39 -11.66
CA ASN A 25 -9.25 0.25 -12.96
C ASN A 25 -8.05 0.98 -13.58
N GLN A 26 -6.83 0.65 -13.16
CA GLN A 26 -5.60 1.14 -13.78
C GLN A 26 -4.98 0.05 -14.67
N GLU A 27 -4.31 0.48 -15.74
CA GLU A 27 -3.48 -0.42 -16.55
C GLU A 27 -2.29 -0.96 -15.74
N PRO A 28 -1.70 -2.10 -16.13
CA PRO A 28 -0.50 -2.62 -15.48
C PRO A 28 0.62 -1.58 -15.46
N VAL A 29 1.20 -1.37 -14.29
CA VAL A 29 2.30 -0.42 -14.10
C VAL A 29 3.63 -1.19 -14.15
N ASP A 30 4.62 -0.62 -14.82
CA ASP A 30 5.98 -1.15 -14.76
C ASP A 30 6.53 -1.12 -13.33
N SER A 31 7.31 -2.15 -12.98
CA SER A 31 7.79 -2.34 -11.61
C SER A 31 8.88 -1.37 -11.18
N GLU A 32 9.71 -0.88 -12.11
CA GLU A 32 10.73 0.14 -11.82
C GLU A 32 10.07 1.50 -11.66
N LEU A 33 9.16 1.85 -12.58
CA LEU A 33 8.37 3.08 -12.48
C LEU A 33 7.57 3.13 -11.16
N PHE A 34 6.88 2.03 -10.82
CA PHE A 34 6.16 1.92 -9.56
C PHE A 34 7.09 2.08 -8.36
N SER A 35 8.31 1.54 -8.41
CA SER A 35 9.28 1.69 -7.32
C SER A 35 9.62 3.16 -7.05
N SER A 36 9.92 3.93 -8.09
CA SER A 36 10.26 5.35 -7.95
C SER A 36 9.08 6.18 -7.43
N ILE A 37 7.89 5.94 -7.97
CA ILE A 37 6.65 6.61 -7.54
C ILE A 37 6.32 6.26 -6.08
N LEU A 38 6.44 4.98 -5.71
CA LEU A 38 6.17 4.51 -4.35
C LEU A 38 7.16 5.13 -3.36
N GLU A 39 8.45 5.18 -3.69
CA GLU A 39 9.46 5.80 -2.82
C GLU A 39 9.17 7.28 -2.56
N ALA A 40 8.87 8.05 -3.61
CA ALA A 40 8.50 9.45 -3.49
C ALA A 40 7.21 9.64 -2.65
N SER A 41 6.22 8.79 -2.88
CA SER A 41 4.94 8.81 -2.14
C SER A 41 5.13 8.50 -0.66
N MET A 42 5.93 7.48 -0.33
CA MET A 42 6.24 7.12 1.06
C MET A 42 6.97 8.24 1.79
N ASN A 43 7.93 8.90 1.13
CA ASN A 43 8.63 10.06 1.70
C ASN A 43 7.68 11.22 1.96
N ASN A 44 6.77 11.50 1.02
CA ASN A 44 5.76 12.53 1.17
C ASN A 44 4.80 12.23 2.34
N TRP A 45 4.26 11.02 2.43
CA TRP A 45 3.38 10.62 3.54
C TRP A 45 4.08 10.63 4.90
N LYS A 46 5.38 10.30 4.94
CA LYS A 46 6.19 10.43 6.16
C LYS A 46 6.29 11.89 6.62
N GLN A 47 6.52 12.84 5.70
CA GLN A 47 6.56 14.28 6.02
C GLN A 47 5.20 14.79 6.52
N GLN A 48 4.11 14.26 5.95
CA GLN A 48 2.75 14.54 6.40
C GLN A 48 2.34 13.83 7.69
N ARG A 49 3.25 13.04 8.30
CA ARG A 49 3.00 12.25 9.52
C ARG A 49 1.83 11.28 9.39
N LYS A 50 1.62 10.73 8.18
CA LYS A 50 0.69 9.61 8.00
C LYS A 50 1.23 8.38 8.73
N LYS A 51 0.32 7.50 9.12
CA LYS A 51 0.63 6.31 9.93
C LYS A 51 0.63 5.03 9.09
N GLY A 52 -0.54 4.46 8.86
CA GLY A 52 -0.71 3.24 8.09
C GLY A 52 -0.90 3.54 6.60
N VAL A 53 -0.24 2.77 5.74
CA VAL A 53 -0.48 2.77 4.30
C VAL A 53 -1.10 1.44 3.92
N TRP A 54 -2.26 1.49 3.29
CA TRP A 54 -2.92 0.34 2.68
C TRP A 54 -2.69 0.39 1.17
N LEU A 55 -2.28 -0.73 0.59
CA LEU A 55 -2.06 -0.87 -0.85
C LEU A 55 -2.92 -2.01 -1.37
N LYS A 56 -3.99 -1.65 -2.10
CA LYS A 56 -4.88 -2.59 -2.77
C LYS A 56 -4.39 -2.81 -4.20
N LEU A 57 -3.91 -4.02 -4.46
CA LEU A 57 -3.38 -4.43 -5.77
C LEU A 57 -4.34 -5.44 -6.43
N PRO A 58 -5.04 -5.06 -7.50
CA PRO A 58 -5.73 -6.04 -8.35
C PRO A 58 -4.77 -7.13 -8.85
N ILE A 59 -5.30 -8.32 -9.16
CA ILE A 59 -4.49 -9.46 -9.63
C ILE A 59 -3.65 -9.13 -10.88
N LEU A 60 -4.13 -8.19 -11.70
CA LEU A 60 -3.44 -7.68 -12.88
C LEU A 60 -2.09 -6.99 -12.54
N HIS A 61 -1.96 -6.44 -11.33
CA HIS A 61 -0.75 -5.79 -10.81
C HIS A 61 0.12 -6.74 -9.97
N SER A 62 0.02 -8.05 -10.18
CA SER A 62 0.84 -9.04 -9.47
C SER A 62 2.35 -8.84 -9.69
N ASN A 63 2.74 -8.23 -10.81
CA ASN A 63 4.13 -7.93 -11.17
C ASN A 63 4.83 -6.97 -10.18
N ILE A 64 4.09 -6.11 -9.48
CA ILE A 64 4.66 -5.11 -8.56
C ILE A 64 4.59 -5.52 -7.07
N VAL A 65 4.06 -6.70 -6.77
CA VAL A 65 3.98 -7.22 -5.39
C VAL A 65 5.36 -7.30 -4.76
N HIS A 66 6.35 -7.83 -5.49
CA HIS A 66 7.74 -7.90 -5.01
C HIS A 66 8.34 -6.52 -4.72
N THR A 67 8.04 -5.53 -5.57
CA THR A 67 8.47 -4.15 -5.39
C THR A 67 7.88 -3.55 -4.10
N ALA A 68 6.59 -3.74 -3.86
CA ALA A 68 5.94 -3.29 -2.63
C ALA A 68 6.56 -3.95 -1.38
N VAL A 69 6.81 -5.26 -1.43
CA VAL A 69 7.43 -6.00 -0.31
C VAL A 69 8.85 -5.53 -0.04
N LYS A 70 9.67 -5.26 -1.07
CA LYS A 70 11.00 -4.64 -0.92
C LYS A 70 10.93 -3.27 -0.27
N ALA A 71 9.87 -2.51 -0.55
CA ALA A 71 9.58 -1.25 0.12
C ALA A 71 9.04 -1.44 1.56
N GLY A 72 9.03 -2.64 2.12
CA GLY A 72 8.65 -2.89 3.51
C GLY A 72 7.15 -3.05 3.75
N PHE A 73 6.34 -3.21 2.69
CA PHE A 73 4.95 -3.65 2.84
C PHE A 73 4.88 -5.12 3.24
N LYS A 74 3.86 -5.47 4.02
CA LYS A 74 3.54 -6.83 4.44
C LYS A 74 2.15 -7.21 3.92
N TYR A 75 1.93 -8.50 3.67
CA TYR A 75 0.59 -8.98 3.33
C TYR A 75 -0.35 -8.84 4.53
N HIS A 76 -1.56 -8.34 4.28
CA HIS A 76 -2.64 -8.30 5.25
C HIS A 76 -3.72 -9.33 4.90
N HIS A 77 -4.38 -9.21 3.76
CA HIS A 77 -5.30 -10.24 3.29
C HIS A 77 -5.30 -10.31 1.77
N ALA A 78 -5.90 -11.37 1.24
CA ALA A 78 -6.06 -11.56 -0.18
C ALA A 78 -7.49 -12.05 -0.46
N GLU A 79 -8.04 -11.57 -1.57
CA GLU A 79 -9.24 -12.09 -2.20
C GLU A 79 -8.84 -12.67 -3.56
N PRO A 80 -9.71 -13.46 -4.22
CA PRO A 80 -9.40 -14.03 -5.53
C PRO A 80 -8.97 -12.99 -6.58
N ALA A 81 -9.45 -11.75 -6.47
CA ALA A 81 -9.21 -10.68 -7.44
C ALA A 81 -8.15 -9.64 -7.02
N TYR A 82 -7.71 -9.61 -5.76
CA TYR A 82 -6.76 -8.59 -5.29
C TYR A 82 -6.00 -9.02 -4.03
N LEU A 83 -4.87 -8.37 -3.82
CA LEU A 83 -4.04 -8.46 -2.63
C LEU A 83 -4.08 -7.14 -1.87
N MET A 84 -4.25 -7.21 -0.55
CA MET A 84 -4.11 -6.06 0.35
C MET A 84 -2.78 -6.16 1.08
N LEU A 85 -1.95 -5.13 0.94
CA LEU A 85 -0.72 -4.96 1.70
C LEU A 85 -0.81 -3.77 2.63
N VAL A 86 -0.04 -3.83 3.71
CA VAL A 86 0.05 -2.76 4.70
C VAL A 86 1.50 -2.39 5.01
N ARG A 87 1.73 -1.11 5.30
CA ARG A 87 3.00 -0.61 5.85
C ARG A 87 2.75 0.44 6.91
N TRP A 88 3.35 0.24 8.08
CA TRP A 88 3.37 1.25 9.14
C TRP A 88 4.57 2.16 8.97
N ILE A 89 4.35 3.47 8.87
CA ILE A 89 5.40 4.48 8.67
C ILE A 89 6.13 4.85 9.98
N PRO A 90 5.43 5.10 11.11
CA PRO A 90 6.09 5.57 12.32
C PRO A 90 6.93 4.49 13.00
N GLU A 91 7.87 4.92 13.84
CA GLU A 91 8.68 4.02 14.70
C GLU A 91 7.90 3.51 15.94
N THR A 92 6.69 3.99 16.15
CA THR A 92 5.78 3.47 17.18
C THR A 92 5.29 2.07 16.82
N PRO A 93 4.83 1.26 17.79
CA PRO A 93 4.24 -0.04 17.51
C PRO A 93 3.18 0.03 16.41
N ASP A 94 3.22 -0.97 15.52
CA ASP A 94 2.24 -1.15 14.45
C ASP A 94 0.86 -1.45 15.07
N THR A 95 -0.17 -0.73 14.62
CA THR A 95 -1.54 -0.89 15.12
C THR A 95 -2.47 -1.60 14.14
N PHE A 96 -1.96 -2.14 13.03
CA PHE A 96 -2.77 -3.02 12.17
C PHE A 96 -3.21 -4.26 12.96
N SER A 97 -4.49 -4.62 12.86
CA SER A 97 -4.98 -5.86 13.45
C SER A 97 -4.31 -7.07 12.81
N ALA A 98 -4.13 -8.14 13.58
CA ALA A 98 -3.75 -9.41 12.99
C ALA A 98 -4.84 -9.91 12.02
N ASN A 99 -4.42 -10.64 10.98
CA ASN A 99 -5.32 -11.19 9.98
C ASN A 99 -6.33 -12.16 10.61
N ALA A 100 -7.46 -12.38 9.93
CA ALA A 100 -8.45 -13.36 10.37
C ALA A 100 -7.81 -14.76 10.52
N SER A 101 -7.78 -15.24 11.76
CA SER A 101 -7.15 -16.52 12.12
C SER A 101 -8.15 -17.59 12.56
N HIS A 102 -9.43 -17.24 12.67
CA HIS A 102 -10.47 -18.10 13.22
C HIS A 102 -11.50 -18.49 12.14
N ARG A 103 -11.85 -19.78 12.10
CA ARG A 103 -12.95 -20.30 11.28
C ARG A 103 -14.16 -20.55 12.19
N VAL A 104 -15.32 -20.00 11.83
CA VAL A 104 -16.58 -20.23 12.55
C VAL A 104 -17.49 -21.09 11.68
N GLY A 105 -17.94 -22.23 12.20
CA GLY A 105 -18.92 -23.11 11.57
C GLY A 105 -20.15 -23.23 12.45
N VAL A 106 -21.34 -23.22 11.83
CA VAL A 106 -22.62 -23.41 12.51
C VAL A 106 -23.32 -24.60 11.85
N ALA A 107 -23.95 -25.43 12.66
CA ALA A 107 -24.72 -26.60 12.24
C ALA A 107 -26.22 -26.36 12.44
#